data_AF-A0A3M3J6K3-F1
#
_entry.id   AF-A0A3M3J6K3-F1
#
_cell.length_a   1.000
_cell.length_b   1.000
_cell.length_c   1.000
_cell.angle_alpha   90.00
_cell.angle_beta   90.00
_cell.angle_gamma   90.00
#
_symmetry.space_group_name_H-M   'P 1'
#
loop_
_entity.id
_entity.type
_entity.pdbx_description
1 polymer ?
#
loop_
_entity_poly.entity_id
_entity_poly.type
_entity_poly.pdbx_seq_one_letter_code
_entity_poly.pdbx_strand_id
1 'polypeptide(L)'
;MPKFSKLERYDGLMGNVPDPVIAQMANTTTEAVRARRIKLGKPAYSSPPPHQDALALLVPFLGAYPATLLARAAEVPLYQVSKLIQSLGVTPYQQPRPDITVYDHLLGKQPDQDLANIAGCSKEAIRQRRVRLKIESYRELTLRTSRKVE
;
A
#
# COMPACT_ATOMS: atom_id res chain seq x y z
N MET A 1 44.40 13.61 37.77
CA MET A 1 43.88 12.80 36.65
C MET A 1 42.37 12.97 36.59
N PRO A 2 41.76 13.34 35.44
CA PRO A 2 40.31 13.38 35.36
C PRO A 2 39.78 11.97 35.56
N LYS A 3 38.84 11.79 36.51
CA LYS A 3 38.14 10.52 36.72
C LYS A 3 37.08 10.38 35.64
N PHE A 4 37.50 9.99 34.44
CA PHE A 4 36.56 9.68 33.37
C PHE A 4 35.67 8.52 33.82
N SER A 5 34.36 8.71 33.73
CA SER A 5 33.42 7.65 34.10
C SER A 5 33.45 6.56 33.02
N LYS A 6 33.39 5.28 33.43
CA LYS A 6 33.50 4.09 32.54
C LYS A 6 32.56 4.12 31.32
N LEU A 7 31.53 4.96 31.37
CA LEU A 7 30.51 5.15 30.35
C LEU A 7 30.84 6.19 29.26
N GLU A 8 31.87 7.00 29.42
CA GLU A 8 32.19 8.13 28.52
C GLU A 8 32.54 7.70 27.10
N ARG A 9 33.24 6.58 26.99
CA ARG A 9 33.50 5.89 25.73
C ARG A 9 32.24 5.42 24.99
N TYR A 10 31.10 5.34 25.66
CA TYR A 10 29.81 4.88 25.08
C TYR A 10 28.78 5.99 24.91
N ASP A 11 29.14 7.25 25.18
CA ASP A 11 28.23 8.39 25.01
C ASP A 11 27.72 8.50 23.57
N GLY A 12 28.52 8.09 22.59
CA GLY A 12 28.13 8.01 21.17
C GLY A 12 27.07 6.94 20.86
N LEU A 13 27.01 5.86 21.65
CA LEU A 13 26.08 4.74 21.44
C LEU A 13 24.72 4.98 22.10
N MET A 14 24.67 5.79 23.16
CA MET A 14 23.42 6.12 23.85
C MET A 14 22.44 6.78 22.86
N GLY A 15 21.22 6.24 22.79
CA GLY A 15 20.17 6.67 21.85
C GLY A 15 20.15 5.94 20.51
N ASN A 16 21.28 5.32 20.10
CA ASN A 16 21.39 4.51 18.88
C ASN A 16 21.38 3.00 19.17
N VAL A 17 21.71 2.62 20.40
CA VAL A 17 21.80 1.24 20.87
C VAL A 17 20.98 1.11 22.16
N PRO A 18 20.31 -0.02 22.42
CA PRO A 18 19.59 -0.24 23.67
C PRO A 18 20.49 -0.08 24.91
N ASP A 19 19.99 0.64 25.93
CA ASP A 19 20.69 0.86 27.21
C ASP A 19 21.20 -0.46 27.87
N PRO A 20 20.49 -1.61 27.80
CA PRO A 20 21.00 -2.90 28.30
C PRO A 20 22.28 -3.40 27.61
N VAL A 21 22.41 -3.19 26.30
CA VAL A 21 23.59 -3.60 25.53
C VAL A 21 24.79 -2.75 25.95
N ILE A 22 24.58 -1.43 26.11
CA ILE A 22 25.62 -0.52 26.59
C ILE A 22 26.04 -0.87 28.02
N ALA A 23 25.08 -1.23 28.89
CA ALA A 23 25.35 -1.64 30.27
C ALA A 23 26.24 -2.89 30.32
N GLN A 24 25.96 -3.88 29.47
CA GLN A 24 26.78 -5.10 29.33
C GLN A 24 28.19 -4.77 28.81
N MET A 25 28.31 -3.95 27.75
CA MET A 25 29.62 -3.55 27.20
C MET A 25 30.47 -2.76 28.21
N ALA A 26 29.81 -1.92 29.01
CA ALA A 26 30.45 -1.07 30.00
C ALA A 26 30.68 -1.73 31.37
N ASN A 27 30.19 -2.97 31.57
CA ASN A 27 30.15 -3.66 32.86
C ASN A 27 29.56 -2.78 33.98
N THR A 28 28.36 -2.23 33.73
CA THR A 28 27.61 -1.39 34.69
C THR A 28 26.12 -1.75 34.68
N THR A 29 25.33 -1.07 35.52
CA THR A 29 23.87 -1.18 35.54
C THR A 29 23.20 -0.37 34.43
N THR A 30 22.05 -0.86 33.95
CA THR A 30 21.17 -0.16 33.00
C THR A 30 20.74 1.22 33.50
N GLU A 31 20.49 1.35 34.81
CA GLU A 31 20.11 2.62 35.42
C GLU A 31 21.24 3.67 35.36
N ALA A 32 22.50 3.25 35.48
CA ALA A 32 23.64 4.18 35.32
C ALA A 32 23.75 4.69 33.88
N VAL A 33 23.49 3.82 32.89
CA VAL A 33 23.43 4.20 31.47
C VAL A 33 22.26 5.15 31.23
N ARG A 34 21.07 4.84 31.76
CA ARG A 34 19.88 5.68 31.65
C ARG A 34 20.08 7.06 32.26
N ALA A 35 20.63 7.13 33.47
CA ALA A 35 20.92 8.40 34.15
C ALA A 35 21.92 9.25 33.35
N ARG A 36 22.95 8.61 32.77
CA ARG A 36 23.91 9.30 31.90
C ARG A 36 23.29 9.74 30.58
N ARG A 37 22.47 8.90 29.93
CA ARG A 37 21.73 9.23 28.71
C ARG A 37 20.81 10.43 28.91
N ILE A 38 20.09 10.48 30.04
CA ILE A 38 19.24 11.63 30.43
C ILE A 38 20.10 12.88 30.68
N LYS A 39 21.23 12.75 31.39
CA LYS A 39 22.16 13.86 31.62
C LYS A 39 22.74 14.44 30.31
N LEU A 40 22.94 13.59 29.30
CA LEU A 40 23.37 13.97 27.95
C LEU A 40 22.21 14.44 27.05
N GLY A 41 20.97 14.44 27.54
CA GLY A 41 19.79 14.87 26.78
C GLY A 41 19.43 13.94 25.63
N LYS A 42 19.90 12.69 25.63
CA LYS A 42 19.67 11.76 24.51
C LYS A 42 18.37 10.97 24.66
N PRO A 43 17.59 10.79 23.57
CA PRO A 43 16.36 10.00 23.62
C PRO A 43 16.65 8.53 23.89
N ALA A 44 15.64 7.80 24.36
CA ALA A 44 15.75 6.35 24.49
C ALA A 44 15.85 5.72 23.09
N TYR A 45 16.59 4.62 22.98
CA TYR A 45 16.65 3.87 21.74
C TYR A 45 15.24 3.40 21.32
N SER A 46 14.89 3.65 20.06
CA SER A 46 13.68 3.14 19.43
C SER A 46 14.13 2.31 18.23
N SER A 47 13.74 1.03 18.20
CA SER A 47 14.05 0.18 17.05
C SER A 47 13.44 0.76 15.78
N PRO A 48 14.16 0.78 14.65
CA PRO A 48 13.58 1.18 13.39
C PRO A 48 12.35 0.32 13.07
N PRO A 49 11.34 0.89 12.39
CA PRO A 49 10.18 0.12 11.97
C PRO A 49 10.63 -1.09 11.15
N PRO A 50 9.98 -2.26 11.32
CA PRO A 50 10.28 -3.41 10.49
C PRO A 50 10.09 -3.06 9.01
N HIS A 51 10.97 -3.59 8.15
CA HIS A 51 10.96 -3.39 6.70
C HIS A 51 11.21 -1.95 6.20
N GLN A 52 11.83 -1.08 7.01
CA GLN A 52 12.13 0.30 6.61
C GLN A 52 12.91 0.39 5.28
N ASP A 53 13.92 -0.47 5.07
CA ASP A 53 14.73 -0.46 3.85
C ASP A 53 13.91 -0.85 2.62
N ALA A 54 13.07 -1.89 2.75
CA ALA A 54 12.19 -2.34 1.67
C ALA A 54 11.13 -1.29 1.33
N LEU A 55 10.56 -0.63 2.35
CA LEU A 55 9.62 0.48 2.18
C LEU A 55 10.27 1.69 1.47
N ALA A 56 11.54 1.98 1.74
CA ALA A 56 12.26 3.07 1.09
C ALA A 56 12.42 2.81 -0.42
N LEU A 57 12.66 1.56 -0.83
CA LEU A 57 12.73 1.17 -2.24
C LEU A 57 11.39 1.30 -2.98
N LEU A 58 10.26 1.25 -2.27
CA LEU A 58 8.93 1.37 -2.86
C LEU A 58 8.52 2.80 -3.18
N VAL A 59 9.16 3.81 -2.58
CA VAL A 59 8.78 5.23 -2.68
C VAL A 59 8.57 5.71 -4.13
N PRO A 60 9.45 5.40 -5.10
CA PRO A 60 9.27 5.84 -6.50
C PRO A 60 8.05 5.24 -7.21
N PHE A 61 7.54 4.11 -6.70
CA PHE A 61 6.46 3.34 -7.33
C PHE A 61 5.09 3.60 -6.70
N LEU A 62 5.05 4.34 -5.59
CA LEU A 62 3.80 4.69 -4.92
C LEU A 62 2.90 5.53 -5.84
N GLY A 63 1.63 5.16 -5.93
CA GLY A 63 0.65 5.84 -6.80
C GLY A 63 0.69 5.40 -8.26
N ALA A 64 1.82 4.89 -8.75
CA ALA A 64 1.93 4.32 -10.10
C ALA A 64 1.43 2.87 -10.16
N TYR A 65 1.59 2.11 -9.08
CA TYR A 65 1.16 0.71 -8.99
C TYR A 65 0.24 0.46 -7.79
N PRO A 66 -0.62 -0.58 -7.85
CA PRO A 66 -1.43 -0.99 -6.72
C PRO A 66 -0.57 -1.30 -5.48
N ALA A 67 -0.99 -0.81 -4.31
CA ALA A 67 -0.30 -1.06 -3.05
C ALA A 67 -0.19 -2.57 -2.73
N THR A 68 -1.15 -3.38 -3.17
CA THR A 68 -1.13 -4.85 -3.03
C THR A 68 0.00 -5.51 -3.82
N LEU A 69 0.29 -5.01 -5.01
CA LEU A 69 1.39 -5.49 -5.84
C LEU A 69 2.72 -5.12 -5.20
N LEU A 70 2.87 -3.86 -4.78
CA LEU A 70 4.08 -3.36 -4.12
C LEU A 70 4.38 -4.10 -2.81
N ALA A 71 3.35 -4.32 -1.99
CA ALA A 71 3.46 -5.08 -0.74
C ALA A 71 3.97 -6.50 -0.99
N ARG A 72 3.40 -7.20 -1.98
CA ARG A 72 3.84 -8.55 -2.35
C ARG A 72 5.25 -8.58 -2.92
N ALA A 73 5.61 -7.61 -3.76
CA ALA A 73 6.93 -7.53 -4.39
C ALA A 73 8.06 -7.25 -3.38
N ALA A 74 7.78 -6.44 -2.35
CA ALA A 74 8.75 -6.10 -1.31
C ALA A 74 8.68 -7.00 -0.08
N GLU A 75 7.81 -8.02 -0.06
CA GLU A 75 7.53 -8.89 1.09
C GLU A 75 7.16 -8.12 2.37
N VAL A 76 6.44 -7.01 2.20
CA VAL A 76 6.02 -6.11 3.28
C VAL A 76 4.51 -6.23 3.50
N PRO A 77 4.02 -6.16 4.75
CA PRO A 77 2.58 -6.11 5.01
C PRO A 77 1.90 -4.92 4.31
N LEU A 78 0.74 -5.18 3.69
CA LEU A 78 -0.03 -4.17 2.95
C LEU A 78 -0.31 -2.91 3.78
N TYR A 79 -0.61 -3.06 5.08
CA TYR A 79 -0.91 -1.92 5.95
C TYR A 79 0.27 -0.95 6.07
N GLN A 80 1.52 -1.42 5.96
CA GLN A 80 2.70 -0.55 6.02
C GLN A 80 2.86 0.26 4.75
N VAL A 81 2.62 -0.36 3.58
CA VAL A 81 2.61 0.36 2.29
C VAL A 81 1.48 1.39 2.27
N SER A 82 0.28 1.03 2.73
CA SER A 82 -0.84 1.99 2.85
C SER A 82 -0.53 3.15 3.80
N LYS A 83 0.09 2.86 4.95
CA LYS A 83 0.54 3.89 5.89
C LYS A 83 1.63 4.78 5.27
N LEU A 84 2.54 4.21 4.50
CA LEU A 84 3.58 4.95 3.78
C LEU A 84 2.95 5.91 2.76
N ILE A 85 2.02 5.43 1.92
CA ILE A 85 1.28 6.24 0.94
C ILE A 85 0.58 7.41 1.64
N GLN A 86 -0.13 7.14 2.75
CA GLN A 86 -0.81 8.17 3.54
C GLN A 86 0.18 9.18 4.15
N SER A 87 1.29 8.69 4.71
CA SER A 87 2.30 9.55 5.36
C SER A 87 3.03 10.47 4.38
N LEU A 88 3.19 10.03 3.13
CA LEU A 88 3.81 10.81 2.06
C LEU A 88 2.79 11.65 1.28
N GLY A 89 1.50 11.57 1.61
CA GLY A 89 0.44 12.30 0.90
C GLY A 89 0.31 11.92 -0.58
N VAL A 90 0.77 10.73 -0.96
CA VAL A 90 0.71 10.26 -2.35
C VAL A 90 -0.72 9.82 -2.66
N THR A 91 -1.23 10.20 -3.83
CA THR A 91 -2.54 9.72 -4.28
C THR A 91 -2.46 8.21 -4.52
N PRO A 92 -3.34 7.39 -3.91
CA PRO A 92 -3.35 5.95 -4.14
C PRO A 92 -3.54 5.65 -5.63
N TYR A 93 -2.97 4.52 -6.07
CA TYR A 93 -3.13 4.06 -7.45
C TYR A 93 -4.62 3.97 -7.82
N GLN A 94 -4.98 4.64 -8.91
CA GLN A 94 -6.31 4.58 -9.50
C GLN A 94 -6.23 3.75 -10.77
N GLN A 95 -7.03 2.67 -10.84
CA GLN A 95 -7.16 1.92 -12.08
C GLN A 95 -7.78 2.81 -13.15
N PRO A 96 -7.14 2.97 -14.32
CA PRO A 96 -7.73 3.72 -15.42
C PRO A 96 -9.05 3.05 -15.82
N ARG A 97 -10.08 3.88 -16.03
CA ARG A 97 -11.37 3.36 -16.49
C ARG A 97 -11.21 2.87 -17.93
N PRO A 98 -11.63 1.64 -18.25
CA PRO A 98 -11.62 1.18 -19.63
C PRO A 98 -12.59 2.01 -20.48
N ASP A 99 -12.20 2.26 -21.72
CA ASP A 99 -13.07 2.97 -22.66
C ASP A 99 -14.14 2.02 -23.22
N ILE A 100 -15.29 2.00 -22.54
CA ILE A 100 -16.43 1.16 -22.92
C ILE A 100 -17.02 1.60 -24.27
N THR A 101 -16.75 2.83 -24.73
CA THR A 101 -17.34 3.37 -25.97
C THR A 101 -16.98 2.55 -27.20
N VAL A 102 -15.78 1.97 -27.23
CA VAL A 102 -15.28 1.09 -28.29
C VAL A 102 -16.21 -0.11 -28.52
N TYR A 103 -16.93 -0.54 -27.48
CA TYR A 103 -17.79 -1.72 -27.47
C TYR A 103 -19.28 -1.42 -27.68
N ASP A 104 -19.66 -0.18 -27.98
CA ASP A 104 -21.07 0.22 -28.16
C ASP A 104 -21.79 -0.60 -29.24
N HIS A 105 -21.06 -0.98 -30.29
CA HIS A 105 -21.59 -1.76 -31.41
C HIS A 105 -22.00 -3.20 -31.03
N LEU A 106 -21.60 -3.68 -29.85
CA LEU A 106 -21.91 -5.01 -29.30
C LEU A 106 -23.02 -4.98 -28.24
N LEU A 107 -23.44 -3.80 -27.78
CA LEU A 107 -24.51 -3.67 -26.80
C LEU A 107 -25.81 -4.26 -27.36
N GLY A 108 -26.46 -5.11 -26.57
CA GLY A 108 -27.69 -5.80 -26.98
C GLY A 108 -27.48 -6.97 -27.96
N LYS A 109 -26.29 -7.16 -28.53
CA LYS A 109 -25.96 -8.30 -29.41
C LYS A 109 -25.38 -9.50 -28.67
N GLN A 110 -24.90 -9.30 -27.46
CA GLN A 110 -24.40 -10.36 -26.58
C GLN A 110 -24.73 -10.04 -25.11
N PRO A 111 -24.62 -11.01 -24.19
CA PRO A 111 -24.83 -10.78 -22.77
C PRO A 111 -23.89 -9.71 -22.21
N ASP A 112 -24.41 -8.85 -21.32
CA ASP A 112 -23.63 -7.77 -20.70
C ASP A 112 -22.41 -8.30 -19.93
N GLN A 113 -22.46 -9.53 -19.41
CA GLN A 113 -21.35 -10.15 -18.69
C GLN A 113 -20.17 -10.48 -19.61
N ASP A 114 -20.45 -11.02 -20.80
CA ASP A 114 -19.42 -11.40 -21.76
C ASP A 114 -18.73 -10.14 -22.30
N LEU A 115 -19.54 -9.11 -22.60
CA LEU A 115 -19.01 -7.81 -23.00
C LEU A 115 -18.16 -7.16 -21.89
N ALA A 116 -18.51 -7.39 -20.62
CA ALA A 116 -17.78 -6.84 -19.48
C ALA A 116 -16.41 -7.49 -19.33
N ASN A 117 -16.34 -8.80 -19.55
CA ASN A 117 -15.09 -9.55 -19.57
C ASN A 117 -14.17 -9.05 -20.69
N ILE A 118 -14.72 -8.81 -21.89
CA ILE A 118 -13.96 -8.30 -23.04
C ILE A 118 -13.48 -6.85 -22.78
N ALA A 119 -14.35 -6.00 -22.26
CA ALA A 119 -14.07 -4.60 -22.01
C ALA A 119 -13.22 -4.35 -20.74
N GLY A 120 -12.94 -5.39 -19.95
CA GLY A 120 -12.21 -5.26 -18.68
C GLY A 120 -12.93 -4.39 -17.65
N CYS A 121 -14.26 -4.36 -17.67
CA CYS A 121 -15.07 -3.53 -16.77
C CYS A 121 -16.11 -4.36 -16.02
N SER A 122 -16.90 -3.73 -15.15
CA SER A 122 -17.99 -4.43 -14.45
C SER A 122 -19.23 -4.57 -15.34
N LYS A 123 -19.98 -5.67 -15.17
CA LYS A 123 -21.27 -5.88 -15.83
C LYS A 123 -22.23 -4.71 -15.64
N GLU A 124 -22.25 -4.11 -14.45
CA GLU A 124 -23.09 -2.94 -14.15
C GLU A 124 -22.69 -1.71 -14.96
N ALA A 125 -21.40 -1.49 -15.23
CA ALA A 125 -20.96 -0.38 -16.08
C ALA A 125 -21.51 -0.52 -17.51
N ILE A 126 -21.51 -1.75 -18.04
CA ILE A 126 -22.10 -2.05 -19.35
C ILE A 126 -23.61 -1.89 -19.33
N ARG A 127 -24.29 -2.44 -18.33
CA ARG A 127 -25.74 -2.29 -18.17
C ARG A 127 -26.15 -0.82 -18.13
N GLN A 128 -25.46 0.00 -17.34
CA GLN A 128 -25.72 1.44 -17.25
C GLN A 128 -25.51 2.14 -18.59
N ARG A 129 -24.44 1.78 -19.33
CA ARG A 129 -24.18 2.34 -20.66
C ARG A 129 -25.25 1.94 -21.67
N ARG A 130 -25.67 0.68 -21.66
CA ARG A 130 -26.77 0.15 -22.50
C ARG A 130 -28.07 0.91 -22.25
N VAL A 131 -28.45 1.06 -20.97
CA VAL A 131 -29.66 1.81 -20.55
C VAL A 131 -29.57 3.28 -20.97
N ARG A 132 -28.40 3.91 -20.81
CA ARG A 132 -28.18 5.31 -21.23
C ARG A 132 -28.35 5.49 -22.74
N LEU A 133 -27.91 4.53 -23.54
CA LEU A 133 -28.07 4.50 -24.99
C LEU A 133 -29.45 3.97 -25.44
N LYS A 134 -30.34 3.66 -24.50
CA LYS A 134 -31.69 3.12 -24.74
C LYS A 134 -31.67 1.83 -25.58
N ILE A 135 -30.64 1.01 -25.41
CA ILE A 135 -30.53 -0.29 -26.07
C ILE A 135 -31.20 -1.35 -25.19
N GLU A 136 -32.05 -2.19 -25.79
CA GLU A 136 -32.69 -3.31 -25.11
C GLU A 136 -31.67 -4.38 -24.71
N SER A 137 -32.01 -5.18 -23.70
CA SER A 137 -31.13 -6.28 -23.29
C SER A 137 -31.04 -7.36 -24.37
N TYR A 138 -29.91 -8.07 -24.40
CA TYR A 138 -29.74 -9.24 -25.27
C TYR A 138 -30.86 -10.27 -25.10
N ARG A 139 -31.34 -10.46 -23.85
CA ARG A 139 -32.45 -11.36 -23.53
C ARG A 139 -33.77 -10.91 -24.15
N GLU A 140 -34.07 -9.61 -24.11
CA GLU A 140 -35.31 -9.09 -24.71
C GLU A 140 -35.27 -9.18 -26.24
N LEU A 141 -34.12 -8.87 -26.85
CA LEU A 141 -33.92 -8.94 -28.29
C LEU A 141 -34.02 -10.37 -28.83
N THR A 142 -33.46 -11.34 -28.11
CA THR A 142 -33.56 -12.77 -28.46
C THR A 142 -35.00 -13.26 -28.34
N LEU A 143 -35.71 -12.96 -27.25
CA LEU A 143 -37.12 -13.32 -27.07
C LEU A 143 -38.04 -12.73 -28.15
N ARG A 144 -37.73 -11.54 -28.68
CA ARG A 144 -38.49 -10.91 -29.76
C ARG A 144 -38.21 -11.55 -31.11
N THR A 145 -36.95 -11.89 -31.37
CA THR A 145 -36.54 -12.56 -32.60
C THR A 145 -37.16 -13.95 -32.69
N SER A 146 -37.13 -14.72 -31.60
CA SER A 146 -37.75 -16.05 -31.55
C SER A 146 -39.26 -16.01 -31.78
N ARG A 147 -39.96 -15.00 -31.26
CA ARG A 147 -41.42 -14.82 -31.45
C ARG A 147 -41.86 -14.37 -32.83
N LYS A 148 -40.94 -13.95 -33.70
CA LYS A 148 -41.25 -13.54 -35.09
C LYS A 148 -41.09 -14.66 -36.11
N VAL A 149 -40.53 -15.80 -35.69
CA VAL A 149 -40.23 -16.94 -36.55
C VAL A 149 -41.30 -18.05 -36.44
N GLU A 150 -42.20 -17.94 -35.46
CA GLU A 150 -43.44 -18.72 -35.34
C GLU A 150 -44.61 -17.98 -35.99
#